data_AF-A0A2E5RXS5-F1
#
_entry.id   AF-A0A2E5RXS5-F1
#
_cell.length_a   1.000
_cell.length_b   1.000
_cell.length_c   1.000
_cell.angle_alpha   90.00
_cell.angle_beta   90.00
_cell.angle_gamma   90.00
#
_symmetry.space_group_name_H-M   'P 1'
#
loop_
_entity.id
_entity.type
_entity.pdbx_description
1 polymer ?
#
loop_
_entity_poly.entity_id
_entity_poly.type
_entity_poly.pdbx_seq_one_letter_code
_entity_poly.pdbx_strand_id
1 'polypeptide(L)'
;MNIHSNTNRSSKIQLGRPTRVILLLTAVIAALGPNGLYLYTLFTDPDQNNQALANPVAQAFMIEAMMLLTLFLYYVYRRTSSALQVLLYLVLAFLGSLAFSFPIFLYLQSETSTQDS
;
A
#
# COMPACT_ATOMS: atom_id res chain seq x y z
N MET A 1 -40.21 19.54 1.03
CA MET A 1 -38.79 19.97 1.02
C MET A 1 -37.95 18.71 0.87
N ASN A 2 -37.61 18.33 -0.37
CA ASN A 2 -36.85 17.11 -0.66
C ASN A 2 -35.38 17.38 -0.39
N ILE A 3 -34.89 16.94 0.76
CA ILE A 3 -33.46 16.96 1.06
C ILE A 3 -32.85 15.75 0.36
N HIS A 4 -32.30 15.97 -0.84
CA HIS A 4 -31.40 15.00 -1.46
C HIS A 4 -30.10 14.98 -0.65
N SER A 5 -30.05 14.11 0.35
CA SER A 5 -28.81 13.67 0.99
C SER A 5 -28.00 12.90 -0.04
N ASN A 6 -27.17 13.61 -0.80
CA ASN A 6 -26.17 13.04 -1.68
C ASN A 6 -25.09 12.39 -0.79
N THR A 7 -25.38 11.19 -0.30
CA THR A 7 -24.43 10.38 0.46
C THR A 7 -23.27 10.08 -0.48
N ASN A 8 -22.14 10.72 -0.21
CA ASN A 8 -20.89 10.62 -0.95
C ASN A 8 -20.36 9.18 -0.82
N ARG A 9 -20.93 8.23 -1.58
CA ARG A 9 -20.39 6.89 -1.72
C ARG A 9 -19.07 7.07 -2.44
N SER A 10 -17.96 6.83 -1.75
CA SER A 10 -16.66 6.67 -2.39
C SER A 10 -16.83 5.59 -3.46
N SER A 11 -16.99 6.01 -4.71
CA SER A 11 -17.18 5.10 -5.82
C SER A 11 -15.89 4.30 -5.97
N LYS A 12 -16.04 2.98 -6.06
CA LYS A 12 -14.88 2.11 -6.29
C LYS A 12 -14.18 2.52 -7.58
N ILE A 13 -12.87 2.33 -7.63
CA ILE A 13 -12.07 2.65 -8.80
C ILE A 13 -12.46 1.65 -9.90
N GLN A 14 -12.97 2.14 -11.02
CA GLN A 14 -13.21 1.30 -12.18
C GLN A 14 -11.87 0.98 -12.84
N LEU A 15 -11.43 -0.28 -12.75
CA LEU A 15 -10.19 -0.75 -13.37
C LEU A 15 -10.50 -1.91 -14.31
N GLY A 16 -9.80 -1.92 -15.45
CA GLY A 16 -9.84 -3.07 -16.34
C GLY A 16 -9.33 -4.34 -15.66
N ARG A 17 -9.84 -5.50 -16.09
CA ARG A 17 -9.38 -6.80 -15.57
C ARG A 17 -7.85 -6.96 -15.55
N PRO A 18 -7.10 -6.64 -16.63
CA PRO A 18 -5.64 -6.81 -16.62
C PRO A 18 -4.95 -5.94 -15.57
N THR A 19 -5.40 -4.70 -15.37
CA THR A 19 -4.83 -3.79 -14.36
C THR A 19 -5.03 -4.34 -12.95
N ARG A 20 -6.21 -4.90 -12.65
CA ARG A 20 -6.48 -5.52 -11.34
C ARG A 20 -5.57 -6.72 -11.10
N VAL A 21 -5.35 -7.55 -12.12
CA VAL A 21 -4.41 -8.69 -12.05
C VAL A 21 -2.98 -8.21 -11.80
N ILE A 22 -2.53 -7.18 -12.52
CA ILE A 22 -1.19 -6.59 -12.32
C ILE A 22 -1.03 -6.07 -10.89
N LEU A 23 -2.01 -5.34 -10.35
CA LEU A 23 -1.95 -4.87 -8.97
C LEU A 23 -1.79 -6.02 -7.97
N LEU A 24 -2.55 -7.10 -8.16
CA LEU A 24 -2.48 -8.28 -7.31
C LEU A 24 -1.13 -8.99 -7.43
N LEU A 25 -0.64 -9.22 -8.65
CA LEU A 25 0.66 -9.84 -8.89
C LEU A 25 1.80 -9.02 -8.29
N THR A 26 1.78 -7.69 -8.48
CA THR A 26 2.76 -6.79 -7.87
C THR A 26 2.73 -6.89 -6.35
N ALA A 27 1.55 -6.93 -5.74
CA ALA A 27 1.42 -7.11 -4.29
C ALA A 27 2.05 -8.43 -3.83
N VAL A 28 1.73 -9.55 -4.49
CA VAL A 28 2.28 -10.87 -4.15
C VAL A 28 3.80 -10.90 -4.30
N ILE A 29 4.33 -10.38 -5.41
CA ILE A 29 5.77 -10.31 -5.67
C ILE A 29 6.47 -9.43 -4.63
N ALA A 30 5.91 -8.28 -4.29
CA ALA A 30 6.48 -7.39 -3.28
C ALA A 30 6.48 -8.02 -1.88
N ALA A 31 5.40 -8.73 -1.51
CA ALA A 31 5.28 -9.42 -0.23
C ALA A 31 6.27 -10.57 -0.09
N LEU A 32 6.42 -11.41 -1.12
CA LEU A 32 7.27 -12.60 -1.04
C LEU A 32 8.73 -12.33 -1.43
N GLY A 33 8.96 -11.38 -2.34
CA GLY A 33 10.28 -11.02 -2.84
C GLY A 33 11.03 -10.13 -1.85
N PRO A 34 11.05 -8.80 -2.05
CA PRO A 34 11.86 -7.91 -1.21
C PRO A 34 11.45 -7.95 0.27
N ASN A 35 10.16 -8.00 0.60
CA ASN A 35 9.73 -8.05 2.01
C ASN A 35 10.03 -9.40 2.64
N GLY A 36 9.75 -10.50 1.94
CA GLY A 36 10.04 -11.84 2.43
C GLY A 36 11.53 -12.02 2.69
N LEU A 37 12.38 -11.54 1.77
CA LEU A 37 13.82 -11.53 1.94
C LEU A 37 14.25 -10.67 3.14
N TYR A 38 13.74 -9.44 3.27
CA TYR A 38 14.06 -8.57 4.40
C TYR A 38 13.68 -9.20 5.74
N LEU A 39 12.45 -9.73 5.86
CA LEU A 39 11.98 -10.39 7.07
C LEU A 39 12.83 -11.63 7.39
N TYR A 40 13.13 -12.46 6.39
CA TYR A 40 14.02 -13.61 6.56
C TYR A 40 15.37 -13.16 7.12
N THR A 41 16.03 -12.17 6.49
CA THR A 41 17.32 -11.65 6.96
C THR A 41 17.24 -11.02 8.34
N LEU A 42 16.16 -10.34 8.69
CA LEU A 42 15.97 -9.72 9.99
C LEU A 42 15.96 -10.77 11.12
N PHE A 43 15.39 -11.95 10.86
CA PHE A 43 15.33 -13.04 11.84
C PHE A 43 16.56 -13.95 11.82
N THR A 44 17.23 -14.12 10.68
CA THR A 44 18.40 -15.02 10.56
C THR A 44 19.74 -14.33 10.78
N ASP A 45 19.86 -13.04 10.44
CA ASP A 45 21.10 -12.26 10.52
C ASP A 45 20.80 -10.80 10.93
N PRO A 46 20.41 -10.57 12.20
CA PRO A 46 20.02 -9.24 12.68
C PRO A 46 21.16 -8.21 12.62
N ASP A 47 22.41 -8.65 12.55
CA ASP A 47 23.57 -7.75 12.41
C ASP A 47 23.59 -7.03 11.06
N GLN A 48 23.05 -7.65 10.00
CA GLN A 48 22.86 -6.99 8.70
C GLN A 48 21.94 -5.78 8.81
N ASN A 49 20.90 -5.87 9.65
CA ASN A 49 20.01 -4.74 9.87
C ASN A 49 20.73 -3.59 10.57
N ASN A 50 21.60 -3.89 11.55
CA ASN A 50 22.43 -2.87 12.20
C ASN A 50 23.40 -2.20 11.20
N GLN A 51 24.01 -2.98 10.32
CA GLN A 51 24.88 -2.47 9.26
C GLN A 51 24.13 -1.61 8.24
N ALA A 52 22.92 -2.02 7.85
CA ALA A 52 22.06 -1.23 6.98
C ALA A 52 21.67 0.11 7.65
N LEU A 53 21.32 0.10 8.94
CA LEU A 53 21.01 1.32 9.68
C LEU A 53 22.22 2.24 9.86
N ALA A 54 23.45 1.73 9.81
CA ALA A 54 24.67 2.53 9.83
C ALA A 54 25.06 3.08 8.44
N ASN A 55 24.46 2.57 7.36
CA ASN A 55 24.78 2.96 5.99
C ASN A 55 24.00 4.23 5.59
N PRO A 56 24.66 5.35 5.26
CA PRO A 56 23.99 6.60 4.88
C PRO A 56 23.07 6.50 3.66
N VAL A 57 23.39 5.64 2.70
CA VAL A 57 22.57 5.42 1.50
C VAL A 57 21.28 4.70 1.86
N ALA A 58 21.36 3.67 2.71
CA ALA A 58 20.18 2.96 3.20
C ALA A 58 19.27 3.88 4.03
N GLN A 59 19.85 4.75 4.86
CA GLN A 59 19.11 5.77 5.60
C GLN A 59 18.38 6.74 4.66
N ALA A 60 19.01 7.20 3.58
CA ALA A 60 18.36 8.07 2.59
C ALA A 60 17.12 7.39 1.97
N PHE A 61 17.24 6.14 1.54
CA PHE A 61 16.09 5.37 1.02
C PHE A 61 15.01 5.14 2.08
N MET A 62 15.38 4.93 3.35
CA MET A 62 14.42 4.81 4.45
C MET A 62 13.64 6.12 4.65
N ILE A 63 14.32 7.28 4.58
CA ILE A 63 13.67 8.59 4.67
C ILE A 63 12.71 8.79 3.49
N GLU A 64 13.14 8.49 2.26
CA GLU A 64 12.27 8.55 1.08
C GLU A 64 11.04 7.65 1.24
N ALA A 65 11.21 6.44 1.76
CA ALA A 65 10.09 5.54 2.06
C ALA A 65 9.15 6.12 3.11
N MET A 66 9.64 6.77 4.17
CA MET A 66 8.79 7.45 5.16
C MET A 66 8.02 8.65 4.58
N MET A 67 8.63 9.38 3.65
CA MET A 67 7.96 10.45 2.91
C MET A 67 6.84 9.89 2.02
N LEU A 68 7.09 8.79 1.30
CA LEU A 68 6.06 8.11 0.50
C LEU A 68 4.95 7.51 1.37
N LEU A 69 5.27 6.94 2.53
CA LEU A 69 4.27 6.46 3.48
C LEU A 69 3.34 7.60 3.88
N THR A 70 3.89 8.77 4.24
CA THR A 70 3.10 9.96 4.59
C THR A 70 2.19 10.39 3.44
N LEU A 71 2.72 10.43 2.20
CA LEU A 71 1.95 10.77 1.01
C LEU A 71 0.80 9.77 0.76
N PHE A 72 1.04 8.48 0.93
CA PHE A 72 0.03 7.45 0.73
C PHE A 72 -1.01 7.42 1.85
N LEU A 73 -0.64 7.66 3.10
CA LEU A 73 -1.61 7.83 4.19
C LEU A 73 -2.53 9.02 3.92
N TYR A 74 -1.98 10.13 3.43
CA TYR A 74 -2.77 11.28 3.01
C TYR A 74 -3.72 10.93 1.85
N TYR A 75 -3.25 10.19 0.85
CA TYR A 75 -4.08 9.70 -0.25
C TYR A 75 -5.23 8.81 0.24
N VAL A 76 -4.94 7.83 1.10
CA VAL A 76 -5.94 6.93 1.69
C VAL A 76 -6.96 7.74 2.49
N TYR A 77 -6.52 8.68 3.32
CA TYR A 77 -7.41 9.56 4.07
C TYR A 77 -8.32 10.37 3.14
N ARG A 78 -7.76 11.00 2.10
CA ARG A 78 -8.51 11.80 1.13
C ARG A 78 -9.55 10.98 0.37
N ARG A 79 -9.25 9.73 0.03
CA ARG A 79 -10.15 8.88 -0.76
C ARG A 79 -11.25 8.22 0.07
N THR A 80 -10.94 7.87 1.30
CA THR A 80 -11.81 7.04 2.14
C THR A 80 -12.53 7.87 3.21
N SER A 81 -11.99 9.04 3.54
CA SER A 81 -12.39 9.89 4.66
C SER A 81 -12.54 9.11 5.98
N SER A 82 -11.76 8.04 6.15
CA SER A 82 -11.87 7.10 7.25
C SER A 82 -10.52 6.91 7.95
N ALA A 83 -10.45 7.33 9.22
CA ALA A 83 -9.27 7.13 10.05
C ALA A 83 -8.96 5.63 10.26
N LEU A 84 -9.98 4.76 10.30
CA LEU A 84 -9.79 3.31 10.39
C LEU A 84 -9.08 2.76 9.14
N GLN A 85 -9.46 3.20 7.94
CA GLN A 85 -8.77 2.73 6.72
C GLN A 85 -7.33 3.24 6.64
N VAL A 86 -7.06 4.45 7.13
CA VAL A 86 -5.69 4.96 7.25
C VAL A 86 -4.87 4.10 8.22
N LEU A 87 -5.43 3.77 9.39
CA LEU A 87 -4.76 2.90 10.37
C LEU A 87 -4.51 1.50 9.82
N LEU A 88 -5.49 0.90 9.14
CA LEU A 88 -5.32 -0.41 8.49
C LEU A 88 -4.24 -0.37 7.41
N TYR A 89 -4.20 0.70 6.60
CA TYR A 89 -3.14 0.90 5.60
C TYR A 89 -1.76 1.04 6.26
N LEU A 90 -1.66 1.81 7.35
CA LEU A 90 -0.44 1.97 8.11
C LEU A 90 0.09 0.63 8.62
N VAL A 91 -0.77 -0.16 9.27
CA VAL A 91 -0.41 -1.50 9.76
C VAL A 91 0.05 -2.39 8.60
N LEU A 92 -0.65 -2.36 7.47
CA LEU A 92 -0.31 -3.15 6.29
C LEU A 92 1.05 -2.74 5.68
N ALA A 93 1.36 -1.45 5.69
CA ALA A 93 2.64 -0.92 5.22
C ALA A 93 3.81 -1.36 6.11
N PHE A 94 3.61 -1.45 7.43
CA PHE A 94 4.63 -1.94 8.37
C PHE A 94 4.78 -3.46 8.36
N LEU A 95 3.69 -4.22 8.18
CA LEU A 95 3.75 -5.68 8.09
C LEU A 95 4.41 -6.18 6.80
N GLY A 96 4.30 -5.39 5.73
CA GLY A 96 4.96 -5.67 4.47
C GLY A 96 5.88 -4.52 4.07
N SER A 97 5.40 -3.71 3.14
CA SER A 97 6.06 -2.50 2.65
C SER A 97 5.07 -1.69 1.83
N LEU A 98 5.45 -0.49 1.41
CA LEU A 98 4.65 0.34 0.51
C LEU A 98 4.42 -0.33 -0.86
N ALA A 99 5.41 -1.06 -1.38
CA ALA A 99 5.31 -1.78 -2.64
C ALA A 99 4.29 -2.92 -2.59
N PHE A 100 3.99 -3.44 -1.39
CA PHE A 100 2.91 -4.40 -1.15
C PHE A 100 1.58 -3.71 -0.83
N SER A 101 1.59 -2.78 0.14
CA SER A 101 0.38 -2.22 0.73
C SER A 101 -0.39 -1.31 -0.23
N PHE A 102 0.30 -0.58 -1.10
CA PHE A 102 -0.37 0.31 -2.05
C PHE A 102 -1.11 -0.45 -3.17
N PRO A 103 -0.50 -1.41 -3.90
CA PRO A 103 -1.22 -2.17 -4.90
C PRO A 103 -2.38 -2.97 -4.35
N ILE A 104 -2.23 -3.60 -3.18
CA ILE A 104 -3.33 -4.35 -2.55
C ILE A 104 -4.46 -3.41 -2.11
N PHE A 105 -4.15 -2.23 -1.57
CA PHE A 105 -5.17 -1.23 -1.24
C PHE A 105 -5.95 -0.79 -2.48
N LEU A 106 -5.27 -0.49 -3.59
CA LEU A 106 -5.92 -0.13 -4.85
C LEU A 106 -6.76 -1.28 -5.42
N TYR A 107 -6.26 -2.52 -5.36
CA TYR A 107 -7.00 -3.70 -5.78
C TYR A 107 -8.31 -3.84 -4.99
N LEU A 108 -8.26 -3.71 -3.66
CA LEU A 108 -9.44 -3.80 -2.77
C LEU A 108 -10.44 -2.66 -3.00
N GLN A 109 -9.94 -1.48 -3.34
CA GLN A 109 -10.76 -0.29 -3.64
C GLN A 109 -11.22 -0.23 -5.10
N SER A 110 -10.96 -1.27 -5.90
CA SER A 110 -11.32 -1.34 -7.32
C SER A 110 -12.44 -2.33 -7.62
N GLU A 111 -13.20 -2.02 -8.65
CA GLU A 111 -14.18 -2.89 -9.29
C GLU A 111 -13.78 -3.10 -10.76
N THR A 112 -14.21 -4.22 -11.33
CA THR A 112 -13.97 -4.50 -12.74
C THR A 112 -14.88 -3.62 -13.60
N SER A 113 -14.28 -2.85 -14.50
CA SER A 113 -15.01 -2.06 -15.48
C SER A 113 -15.93 -2.95 -16.33
N THR A 114 -17.22 -2.61 -16.40
CA THR A 114 -18.24 -3.33 -17.18
C THR A 114 -18.02 -3.29 -18.69
N GLN A 115 -17.11 -2.44 -19.18
CA GLN A 115 -16.75 -2.35 -20.61
C GLN A 115 -15.82 -3.47 -21.10
N ASP A 116 -15.26 -4.29 -20.20
CA ASP A 116 -14.37 -5.43 -20.55
C ASP A 116 -15.10 -6.80 -20.51
N SER A 117 -16.43 -6.81 -20.67
CA SER A 117 -17.25 -8.04 -20.62
C SER A 117 -17.57 -8.58 -22.01
#